data_AF-A0A2V9X2Y7-F1
#
_entry.id   AF-A0A2V9X2Y7-F1
#
_cell.length_a   1.000
_cell.length_b   1.000
_cell.length_c   1.000
_cell.angle_alpha   90.00
_cell.angle_beta   90.00
_cell.angle_gamma   90.00
#
_symmetry.space_group_name_H-M   'P 1'
#
loop_
_entity.id
_entity.type
_entity.pdbx_description
1 polymer ?
#
loop_
_entity_poly.entity_id
_entity_poly.type
_entity_poly.pdbx_seq_one_letter_code
_entity_poly.pdbx_strand_id
1 'polypeptide(L)' 'GAGSIIAAGTLITEKTIVEPKSLWMGSPGKFTRKLNEQDEEMILRYVENYVGYKKAYLRERK' A
#
# COMPACT_ATOMS: atom_id res chain seq x y z
N GLY A 1 -7.19 3.53 -6.15
CA GLY A 1 -7.46 2.59 -7.27
C GLY A 1 -6.69 1.32 -7.01
N ALA A 2 -6.80 0.33 -7.90
CA ALA A 2 -6.03 -0.90 -7.77
C ALA A 2 -4.52 -0.60 -7.84
N GLY A 3 -3.75 -1.25 -6.98
CA GLY A 3 -2.30 -1.08 -6.90
C GLY A 3 -1.84 0.33 -6.56
N SER A 4 -2.65 1.16 -5.89
CA SER A 4 -2.23 2.50 -5.45
C SER A 4 -1.63 2.43 -4.04
N ILE A 5 -0.69 3.33 -3.75
CA ILE A 5 -0.11 3.50 -2.42
C ILE A 5 -0.67 4.79 -1.80
N ILE A 6 -1.14 4.69 -0.56
CA ILE A 6 -1.45 5.84 0.30
C ILE A 6 -0.33 5.92 1.34
N ALA A 7 0.45 7.01 1.33
CA ALA A 7 1.56 7.15 2.26
C ALA A 7 1.07 7.29 3.72
N ALA A 8 1.93 6.93 4.67
CA ALA A 8 1.65 7.09 6.09
C ALA A 8 1.28 8.55 6.43
N GLY A 9 0.29 8.73 7.31
CA GLY A 9 -0.20 10.05 7.71
C GLY A 9 -1.06 10.78 6.68
N THR A 10 -1.47 10.13 5.59
CA THR A 10 -2.32 10.74 4.55
C THR A 10 -3.80 10.74 4.97
N LEU A 11 -4.48 11.87 4.80
CA LEU A 11 -5.93 12.01 5.02
C LEU A 11 -6.65 12.14 3.67
N ILE A 12 -7.29 11.08 3.22
CA ILE A 12 -8.13 11.11 2.00
C ILE A 12 -9.52 11.62 2.38
N THR A 13 -9.96 12.72 1.77
CA THR A 13 -11.31 13.27 2.00
C THR A 13 -12.38 12.40 1.35
N GLU A 14 -13.62 12.54 1.83
CA GLU A 14 -14.76 11.81 1.27
C GLU A 14 -14.88 12.02 -0.26
N LYS A 15 -15.36 10.98 -0.95
CA LYS A 15 -15.61 10.98 -2.41
C LYS A 15 -14.36 11.19 -3.28
N THR A 16 -13.15 11.19 -2.71
CA THR A 16 -11.91 11.24 -3.49
C THR A 16 -11.76 9.97 -4.32
N ILE A 17 -11.65 10.13 -5.64
CA ILE A 17 -11.34 9.03 -6.57
C ILE A 17 -9.81 8.92 -6.67
N VAL A 18 -9.27 7.86 -6.08
CA VAL A 18 -7.84 7.54 -6.18
C VAL A 18 -7.63 6.75 -7.47
N GLU A 19 -6.86 7.30 -8.41
CA GLU A 19 -6.51 6.62 -9.66
C GLU A 19 -5.72 5.32 -9.41
N PRO A 20 -5.80 4.30 -10.28
CA PRO A 20 -4.94 3.11 -10.20
C PRO A 20 -3.46 3.45 -10.35
N LYS A 21 -2.60 2.62 -9.74
CA LYS A 21 -1.13 2.72 -9.81
C LYS A 21 -0.62 4.13 -9.50
N SER A 22 -1.11 4.74 -8.42
CA SER A 22 -0.72 6.10 -8.01
C SER A 22 -0.28 6.17 -6.56
N LEU A 23 0.65 7.07 -6.26
CA LEU A 23 1.01 7.49 -4.92
C LEU A 23 0.23 8.73 -4.51
N TRP A 24 -0.37 8.70 -3.32
CA TRP A 24 -1.04 9.84 -2.70
C TRP A 24 -0.45 10.14 -1.33
N MET A 25 -0.32 11.44 -1.03
CA MET A 25 0.32 11.93 0.19
C MET A 25 -0.36 13.19 0.72
N GLY A 26 -0.30 13.40 2.05
CA GLY A 26 -0.64 14.66 2.71
C GLY A 26 -1.99 14.69 3.44
N SER A 27 -2.29 15.81 4.08
CA SER A 27 -3.57 16.06 4.76
C SER A 27 -4.06 17.48 4.43
N PRO A 28 -5.02 17.65 3.50
CA PRO A 28 -5.69 16.61 2.73
C PRO A 28 -4.76 15.93 1.71
N GLY A 29 -4.99 14.65 1.47
CA GLY A 29 -4.19 13.81 0.59
C GLY A 29 -4.42 14.15 -0.88
N LYS A 30 -3.32 14.26 -1.63
CA LYS A 30 -3.32 14.63 -3.05
C LYS A 30 -2.52 13.63 -3.88
N PHE A 31 -2.86 13.54 -5.16
CA PHE A 31 -2.05 12.83 -6.15
C PHE A 31 -0.63 13.38 -6.14
N THR A 32 0.35 12.49 -5.99
CA THR A 32 1.78 12.85 -6.01
C THR A 32 2.42 12.43 -7.32
N ARG A 33 2.29 11.15 -7.68
CA ARG A 33 2.86 10.59 -8.91
C ARG A 33 2.21 9.24 -9.26
N LYS A 34 2.48 8.73 -10.47
CA LYS A 34 2.26 7.31 -10.78
C LYS A 34 3.34 6.45 -10.11
N LEU A 35 2.96 5.22 -9.79
CA LEU A 35 3.90 4.23 -9.28
C LEU A 35 4.84 3.76 -10.39
N ASN A 36 6.06 3.43 -10.02
CA ASN A 36 7.03 2.79 -10.88
C ASN A 36 7.15 1.30 -10.53
N GLU A 37 7.97 0.58 -11.29
CA GLU A 37 8.19 -0.86 -11.10
C GLU A 37 8.75 -1.16 -9.70
N GLN A 38 9.64 -0.31 -9.17
CA GLN A 38 10.20 -0.50 -7.83
C GLN A 38 9.14 -0.42 -6.73
N ASP A 39 8.14 0.47 -6.88
CA ASP A 39 7.01 0.54 -5.95
C ASP A 39 6.16 -0.73 -6.00
N GLU A 40 5.91 -1.27 -7.20
CA GLU A 40 5.13 -2.50 -7.39
C GLU A 40 5.84 -3.72 -6.78
N GLU A 41 7.14 -3.88 -7.06
CA GLU A 41 7.98 -4.93 -6.48
C GLU A 41 8.02 -4.87 -4.95
N MET A 42 8.15 -3.66 -4.38
CA MET A 42 8.16 -3.45 -2.94
C MET A 42 6.85 -3.92 -2.29
N ILE A 43 5.70 -3.55 -2.86
CA ILE A 43 4.39 -3.96 -2.34
C ILE A 43 4.24 -5.48 -2.40
N LEU A 44 4.61 -6.11 -3.50
CA LEU A 44 4.52 -7.57 -3.67
C LEU A 44 5.37 -8.29 -2.62
N ARG A 45 6.59 -7.82 -2.39
CA ARG A 45 7.46 -8.36 -1.33
C ARG A 45 6.83 -8.22 0.06
N TYR A 46 6.14 -7.12 0.35
CA TYR A 46 5.44 -6.96 1.63
C TYR A 46 4.30 -7.97 1.78
N VAL A 47 3.53 -8.23 0.72
CA VAL A 47 2.47 -9.26 0.75
C VAL A 47 3.05 -10.62 1.08
N GLU A 48 4.15 -11.01 0.42
CA GLU A 48 4.83 -12.28 0.69
C GLU A 48 5.31 -12.39 2.14
N ASN A 49 5.92 -11.32 2.66
CA ASN A 49 6.38 -11.26 4.05
C ASN A 49 5.23 -11.45 5.04
N TYR A 50 4.11 -10.76 4.86
CA TYR A 50 2.95 -10.88 5.75
C TYR A 50 2.33 -12.28 5.74
N VAL A 51 2.25 -12.91 4.57
CA VAL A 51 1.83 -14.31 4.47
C VAL A 51 2.82 -15.24 5.18
N GLY A 52 4.12 -14.99 5.02
CA GLY A 52 5.19 -15.70 5.72
C GLY A 52 5.07 -15.59 7.24
N TYR A 53 4.90 -14.38 7.76
CA TYR A 53 4.74 -14.11 9.20
C TYR A 53 3.50 -14.81 9.77
N LYS A 54 2.36 -14.76 9.05
CA LYS A 54 1.15 -15.50 9.44
C LYS A 54 1.46 -17.00 9.59
N LYS A 55 2.15 -17.60 8.62
CA LYS A 55 2.51 -19.02 8.65
C LYS A 55 3.49 -19.34 9.78
N ALA A 56 4.45 -18.47 10.06
CA ALA A 56 5.39 -18.64 11.17
C ALA A 56 4.64 -18.60 12.52
N TYR A 57 3.85 -17.56 12.75
CA TYR A 57 3.04 -17.40 13.96
C TYR A 57 2.11 -18.57 14.24
N LEU A 58 1.44 -19.11 13.20
CA LEU A 58 0.56 -20.27 13.35
C LEU A 58 1.32 -21.59 13.64
N ARG A 59 2.59 -21.69 13.25
CA ARG A 59 3.44 -22.85 13.57
C ARG A 59 3.94 -22.80 15.01
N GLU A 60 4.34 -21.62 15.49
CA GLU A 60 4.85 -21.43 16.86
C GLU A 60 3.79 -21.60 17.94
N ARG A 61 2.50 -21.48 17.59
CA ARG A 61 1.36 -21.69 18.51
C ARG A 61 0.88 -23.13 18.62
N LYS A 62 1.45 -24.05 17.84
CA LYS A 62 1.18 -25.48 17.92
C LYS A 62 2.21 -26.15 18.81
#